data_AF-A0A957P5A5-F1
#
_entry.id   AF-A0A957P5A5-F1
#
_cell.length_a   1.000
_cell.length_b   1.000
_cell.length_c   1.000
_cell.angle_alpha   90.00
_cell.angle_beta   90.00
_cell.angle_gamma   90.00
#
_symmetry.space_group_name_H-M   'P 1'
#
loop_
_entity.id
_entity.type
_entity.pdbx_description
1 polymer ?
#
loop_
_entity_poly.entity_id
_entity_poly.type
_entity_poly.pdbx_seq_one_letter_code
_entity_poly.pdbx_strand_id
1 'polypeptide(L)' 'PNAVFDTGIWTPETLQKRAASYGISVAEYKTNNVLKVEITSHDVAALACALASPLFAKTTGAQIPIDGGNERVI' A
#
# COMPACT_ATOMS: atom_id res chain seq x y z
N PRO A 1 -7.26 3.10 -4.12
CA PRO A 1 -6.30 2.42 -3.22
C PRO A 1 -5.67 1.24 -3.96
N ASN A 2 -4.38 1.37 -4.30
CA ASN A 2 -3.65 0.40 -5.14
C ASN A 2 -2.49 -0.26 -4.37
N ALA A 3 -2.52 -0.26 -3.04
CA ALA A 3 -1.37 -0.65 -2.23
C ALA A 3 -1.70 -1.74 -1.22
N VAL A 4 -2.74 -1.56 -0.40
CA VAL A 4 -3.08 -2.47 0.71
C VAL A 4 -4.35 -3.24 0.42
N PHE A 5 -4.21 -4.57 0.24
CA PHE A 5 -5.27 -5.45 -0.27
C PHE A 5 -5.70 -6.54 0.72
N ASP A 6 -5.07 -6.65 1.87
CA ASP A 6 -5.35 -7.64 2.93
C ASP A 6 -6.38 -7.14 3.97
N THR A 7 -7.22 -6.17 3.59
CA THR A 7 -8.30 -5.64 4.43
C THR A 7 -9.64 -6.25 4.06
N GLY A 8 -10.62 -6.18 4.96
CA GLY A 8 -11.96 -6.76 4.74
C GLY A 8 -12.76 -6.17 3.56
N ILE A 9 -12.25 -5.12 2.90
CA ILE A 9 -12.88 -4.50 1.72
C ILE A 9 -12.54 -5.29 0.44
N TRP A 10 -11.46 -6.06 0.43
CA TRP A 10 -10.93 -6.72 -0.77
C TRP A 10 -11.28 -8.20 -0.81
N THR A 11 -12.38 -8.52 -1.47
CA THR A 11 -12.71 -9.91 -1.78
C THR A 11 -11.91 -10.43 -2.98
N PRO A 12 -11.70 -11.76 -3.10
CA PRO A 12 -11.06 -12.35 -4.28
C PRO A 12 -11.70 -11.91 -5.61
N GLU A 13 -13.04 -11.82 -5.66
CA GLU A 13 -13.78 -11.42 -6.86
C GLU A 13 -13.54 -9.95 -7.20
N THR A 14 -13.43 -9.10 -6.18
CA THR A 14 -13.13 -7.67 -6.36
C THR A 14 -11.72 -7.49 -6.91
N LEU A 15 -10.74 -8.22 -6.38
CA LEU A 15 -9.37 -8.19 -6.87
C LEU A 15 -9.26 -8.67 -8.32
N GLN A 16 -9.92 -9.78 -8.66
CA GLN A 16 -9.96 -10.29 -10.03
C GLN A 16 -10.57 -9.28 -11.00
N LYS A 17 -11.72 -8.69 -10.66
CA LYS A 17 -12.37 -7.66 -11.50
C LYS A 17 -11.47 -6.45 -11.72
N ARG A 18 -10.77 -5.99 -10.67
CA ARG A 18 -9.83 -4.86 -10.77
C ARG A 18 -8.63 -5.20 -11.64
N ALA A 19 -7.97 -6.33 -11.38
CA ALA A 19 -6.81 -6.76 -12.17
C ALA A 19 -7.17 -6.93 -13.67
N ALA A 20 -8.34 -7.53 -13.95
CA ALA A 20 -8.86 -7.68 -15.32
C ALA A 20 -9.10 -6.34 -16.02
N SER A 21 -9.55 -5.29 -15.31
CA SER A 21 -9.72 -3.95 -15.88
C SER A 21 -8.41 -3.29 -16.32
N TYR A 22 -7.28 -3.76 -15.79
CA TYR A 22 -5.93 -3.36 -16.19
C TYR A 22 -5.27 -4.37 -17.15
N GLY A 23 -5.94 -5.48 -17.49
CA GLY A 23 -5.40 -6.52 -18.37
C GLY A 23 -4.23 -7.30 -17.76
N ILE A 24 -4.13 -7.36 -16.43
CA ILE A 24 -3.02 -8.00 -15.69
C ILE A 24 -3.55 -9.05 -14.70
N SER A 25 -2.66 -9.89 -14.17
CA SER A 25 -2.98 -10.82 -13.10
C SER A 25 -3.19 -10.12 -11.76
N VAL A 26 -3.83 -10.80 -10.80
CA VAL A 26 -4.01 -10.26 -9.44
C VAL A 26 -2.66 -10.05 -8.74
N ALA A 27 -1.68 -10.92 -8.98
CA ALA A 27 -0.34 -10.78 -8.40
C ALA A 27 0.37 -9.53 -8.94
N GLU A 28 0.32 -9.30 -10.25
CA GLU A 28 0.85 -8.07 -10.86
C GLU A 28 0.09 -6.84 -10.36
N TYR A 29 -1.23 -6.92 -10.20
CA TYR A 29 -2.03 -5.82 -9.67
C TYR A 29 -1.64 -5.46 -8.23
N LYS A 30 -1.42 -6.46 -7.37
CA LYS A 30 -0.99 -6.28 -5.97
C LYS A 30 0.42 -5.70 -5.83
N THR A 31 1.26 -5.93 -6.82
CA THR A 31 2.66 -5.48 -6.86
C THR A 31 2.88 -4.34 -7.85
N ASN A 32 1.81 -3.67 -8.29
CA ASN A 32 1.87 -2.60 -9.28
C ASN A 32 2.32 -1.26 -8.69
N ASN A 33 3.53 -1.27 -8.12
CA ASN A 33 4.25 -0.11 -7.62
C ASN A 33 5.69 -0.13 -8.15
N VAL A 34 6.47 0.92 -7.84
CA VAL A 34 7.84 1.07 -8.33
C VAL A 34 8.75 -0.04 -7.79
N LEU A 35 8.58 -0.39 -6.52
CA LEU A 35 9.40 -1.41 -5.85
C LEU A 35 9.01 -2.86 -6.20
N LYS A 36 7.88 -3.08 -6.90
CA LYS A 36 7.36 -4.40 -7.26
C LYS A 36 7.11 -5.33 -6.06
N VAL A 37 6.66 -4.77 -4.94
CA VAL A 37 6.36 -5.50 -3.70
C VAL A 37 4.89 -5.40 -3.32
N GLU A 38 4.33 -6.39 -2.63
CA GLU A 38 3.00 -6.25 -2.04
C GLU A 38 3.12 -5.45 -0.74
N ILE A 39 2.21 -4.50 -0.51
CA ILE A 39 2.11 -3.77 0.75
C ILE A 39 0.93 -4.32 1.54
N THR A 40 1.16 -4.62 2.81
CA THR A 40 0.17 -5.24 3.70
C THR A 40 -0.24 -4.30 4.82
N SER A 41 -1.33 -4.63 5.51
CA SER A 41 -1.76 -3.96 6.74
C SER A 41 -0.67 -4.02 7.84
N HIS A 42 0.16 -5.06 7.84
CA HIS A 42 1.30 -5.17 8.75
C HIS A 42 2.37 -4.10 8.48
N ASP A 43 2.67 -3.81 7.22
CA ASP A 43 3.63 -2.76 6.87
C ASP A 43 3.13 -1.38 7.34
N VAL A 44 1.83 -1.12 7.16
CA VAL A 44 1.17 0.10 7.67
C VAL A 44 1.27 0.19 9.19
N ALA A 45 1.00 -0.91 9.90
CA ALA A 45 1.11 -0.96 11.36
C ALA A 45 2.55 -0.74 11.83
N ALA A 46 3.54 -1.34 11.16
CA ALA A 46 4.95 -1.17 11.49
C ALA A 46 5.40 0.29 11.36
N LEU A 47 5.01 0.98 10.27
CA LEU A 47 5.28 2.41 10.11
C LEU A 47 4.58 3.23 11.20
N ALA A 48 3.30 2.97 11.48
CA ALA A 48 2.58 3.69 12.53
C ALA A 48 3.26 3.55 13.91
N CYS A 49 3.70 2.34 14.26
CA CYS A 49 4.47 2.10 15.49
C CYS A 49 5.81 2.84 15.50
N ALA A 50 6.54 2.87 14.39
CA ALA A 50 7.79 3.61 14.28
C ALA A 50 7.58 5.13 14.47
N LEU A 51 6.51 5.69 13.89
CA LEU A 51 6.15 7.10 14.02
C LEU A 51 5.63 7.47 15.42
N ALA A 52 5.10 6.49 16.18
CA ALA A 52 4.74 6.70 17.58
C ALA A 52 5.97 6.72 18.52
N SER A 53 7.19 6.56 18.00
CA SER A 53 8.40 6.59 18.81
C SER A 53 8.81 8.01 19.24
N PRO A 54 9.61 8.17 20.31
CA PRO A 54 10.10 9.48 20.76
C PRO A 54 10.89 10.26 19.71
N LEU A 55 11.44 9.58 18.70
CA LEU A 55 12.17 10.21 17.58
C LEU A 55 11.29 11.19 16.79
N PHE A 56 9.98 10.91 16.71
CA PHE A 56 9.02 11.73 15.97
C PHE A 56 8.18 12.63 16.87
N ALA A 57 8.53 12.77 18.16
CA ALA A 57 7.71 13.49 19.13
C ALA A 57 7.47 14.99 18.80
N LYS A 58 8.28 15.57 17.91
CA LYS A 58 8.23 17.00 17.51
C LYS A 58 7.82 17.14 16.04
N THR A 59 7.40 16.04 15.41
CA THR A 59 6.89 16.02 14.04
C THR A 59 5.38 16.11 14.08
N THR A 60 4.81 17.06 13.35
CA THR A 60 3.36 17.23 13.19
C THR A 60 3.05 17.66 11.75
N GLY A 61 1.88 17.32 11.24
CA GLY A 61 1.46 17.66 9.87
C GLY A 61 2.25 16.97 8.75
N ALA A 62 3.19 16.07 9.06
CA ALA A 62 3.94 15.32 8.07
C ALA A 62 3.08 14.20 7.44
N GLN A 63 3.27 13.96 6.15
CA GLN A 63 2.69 12.84 5.42
C GLN A 63 3.82 11.93 4.97
N ILE A 64 3.74 10.64 5.30
CA ILE A 64 4.74 9.64 4.94
C ILE A 64 4.02 8.53 4.16
N PRO A 65 4.22 8.44 2.83
CA PRO A 65 3.57 7.42 2.02
C PRO A 65 4.15 6.03 2.30
N ILE A 66 3.27 5.03 2.27
CA ILE A 66 3.63 3.61 2.36
C ILE A 66 2.87 2.83 1.28
N ASP A 67 3.37 2.89 0.05
CA ASP A 67 2.68 2.39 -1.14
C ASP A 67 3.61 1.70 -2.16
N GLY A 68 4.89 1.51 -1.82
CA GLY A 68 5.89 0.98 -2.74
C GLY A 68 6.25 1.93 -3.89
N GLY A 69 5.76 3.17 -3.87
CA GLY A 69 5.99 4.21 -4.86
C GLY A 69 5.04 4.18 -6.06
N ASN A 70 4.67 5.36 -6.54
CA ASN A 70 3.86 5.56 -7.75
C ASN A 70 4.58 6.51 -8.71
N GLU A 71 4.88 6.05 -9.94
CA GLU A 71 5.62 6.83 -10.96
C GLU A 71 5.03 8.22 -11.26
N ARG A 72 3.74 8.45 -10.98
CA ARG A 72 3.08 9.73 -11.24
C ARG A 72 3.22 10.75 -10.11
N VAL A 73 3.66 10.32 -8.94
CA VAL A 73 3.65 11.12 -7.70
C VAL A 73 5.05 11.40 -7.17
N ILE A 74 6.00 10.50 -7.43
CA ILE A 74 7.41 10.66 -7.04
C ILE A 74 8.07 11.76 -7.89
#